data_AF-A0A3E0E1G2-F1
#
_entry.id   AF-A0A3E0E1G2-F1
#
_cell.length_a   1.000
_cell.length_b   1.000
_cell.length_c   1.000
_cell.angle_alpha   90.00
_cell.angle_beta   90.00
_cell.angle_gamma   90.00
#
_symmetry.space_group_name_H-M   'P 1'
#
loop_
_entity.id
_entity.type
_entity.pdbx_description
1 polymer ?
#
loop_
_entity_poly.entity_id
_entity_poly.type
_entity_poly.pdbx_seq_one_letter_code
_entity_poly.pdbx_strand_id
1 'polypeptide(L)' 'MEKDLITQALQTIHLQNGKDLKEVSQYLNMKHRIEAGPMILQKRLKKMLHEEKAVA' A
#
# COMPACT_ATOMS: atom_id res chain seq x y z
N MET A 1 -2.77 -5.48 15.78
CA MET A 1 -2.92 -6.31 14.57
C MET A 1 -1.73 -6.05 13.68
N GLU A 2 -1.02 -7.08 13.28
CA GLU A 2 0.06 -6.94 12.32
C GLU A 2 -0.52 -6.42 11.00
N LYS A 3 -0.04 -5.28 10.51
CA LYS A 3 -0.48 -4.72 9.23
C LYS A 3 0.06 -5.64 8.12
N ASP A 4 -0.77 -6.02 7.16
CA ASP A 4 -0.29 -6.82 6.03
C ASP A 4 0.78 -6.07 5.23
N LEU A 5 1.63 -6.83 4.53
CA LEU A 5 2.77 -6.30 3.79
C LEU A 5 2.38 -5.27 2.72
N ILE A 6 1.18 -5.39 2.12
CA ILE A 6 0.69 -4.42 1.13
C ILE A 6 0.37 -3.10 1.82
N THR A 7 -0.33 -3.14 2.96
CA THR A 7 -0.60 -1.96 3.77
C THR A 7 0.69 -1.31 4.26
N GLN A 8 1.66 -2.08 4.76
CA GLN A 8 2.96 -1.54 5.18
C GLN A 8 3.69 -0.85 4.01
N ALA A 9 3.76 -1.49 2.84
CA ALA A 9 4.39 -0.92 1.66
C ALA A 9 3.67 0.36 1.19
N LEU A 10 2.35 0.38 1.18
CA LEU A 10 1.57 1.58 0.84
C LEU A 10 1.83 2.72 1.83
N GLN A 11 1.93 2.43 3.13
CA GLN A 11 2.23 3.46 4.13
C GLN A 11 3.65 4.01 3.95
N THR A 12 4.66 3.16 3.88
CA THR A 12 6.06 3.61 3.85
C THR A 12 6.46 4.19 2.50
N ILE A 13 6.06 3.58 1.40
CA ILE A 13 6.54 3.96 0.06
C ILE A 13 5.65 5.04 -0.54
N HIS A 14 4.33 4.88 -0.50
CA HIS A 14 3.42 5.84 -1.11
C HIS A 14 3.07 7.01 -0.19
N LEU A 15 2.57 6.74 1.02
CA LEU A 15 2.07 7.79 1.91
C LEU A 15 3.19 8.58 2.61
N GLN A 16 4.26 7.93 3.05
CA GLN A 16 5.38 8.59 3.74
C GLN A 16 6.40 9.19 2.75
N ASN A 17 6.78 8.44 1.71
CA ASN A 17 7.84 8.86 0.78
C ASN A 17 7.32 9.52 -0.50
N GLY A 18 5.99 9.57 -0.72
CA GLY A 18 5.38 10.23 -1.88
C GLY A 18 5.59 9.51 -3.21
N LYS A 19 6.10 8.27 -3.20
CA LYS A 19 6.37 7.48 -4.43
C LYS A 19 5.08 6.96 -5.03
N ASP A 20 5.05 6.67 -6.33
CA ASP A 20 3.84 6.20 -6.98
C ASP A 20 3.56 4.69 -6.73
N LEU A 21 2.35 4.25 -7.08
CA LEU A 21 1.92 2.87 -6.84
C LEU A 21 2.69 1.82 -7.65
N LYS A 22 3.38 2.19 -8.75
CA LYS A 22 4.25 1.25 -9.46
C LYS A 22 5.48 0.93 -8.63
N GLU A 23 6.05 1.91 -7.92
CA GLU A 23 7.17 1.64 -7.02
C GLU A 23 6.76 0.75 -5.85
N VAL A 24 5.55 0.92 -5.31
CA VAL A 24 4.98 0.02 -4.30
C VAL A 24 4.87 -1.41 -4.84
N SER A 25 4.32 -1.55 -6.06
CA SER A 25 4.17 -2.84 -6.74
C SER A 25 5.52 -3.52 -6.98
N GLN A 26 6.51 -2.78 -7.48
CA GLN A 26 7.86 -3.27 -7.70
C GLN A 26 8.53 -3.71 -6.39
N TYR A 27 8.41 -2.92 -5.33
CA TYR A 27 8.96 -3.29 -4.02
C TYR A 27 8.34 -4.59 -3.48
N LEU A 28 7.01 -4.71 -3.56
CA LEU A 28 6.28 -5.90 -3.13
C LEU A 28 6.71 -7.14 -3.91
N ASN A 29 6.90 -7.00 -5.22
CA ASN A 29 7.37 -8.10 -6.07
C ASN A 29 8.83 -8.46 -5.74
N MET A 30 9.72 -7.49 -5.68
CA MET A 30 11.16 -7.73 -5.49
C MET A 30 11.48 -8.29 -4.11
N LYS A 31 10.93 -7.69 -3.06
CA LYS A 31 11.31 -8.01 -1.68
C LYS A 31 10.45 -9.10 -1.05
N HIS A 32 9.19 -9.21 -1.47
CA HIS A 32 8.22 -10.10 -0.85
C HIS A 32 7.61 -11.12 -1.82
N ARG A 33 7.99 -11.11 -3.11
CA ARG A 33 7.41 -11.96 -4.17
C ARG A 33 5.89 -11.84 -4.29
N ILE A 34 5.35 -10.66 -3.95
CA ILE A 34 3.94 -10.36 -4.02
C ILE A 34 3.65 -9.61 -5.32
N GLU A 35 2.87 -10.22 -6.21
CA GLU A 35 2.36 -9.55 -7.40
C GLU A 35 1.10 -8.76 -7.06
N ALA A 36 1.28 -7.48 -6.70
CA ALA A 36 0.18 -6.57 -6.42
C ALA A 36 -0.01 -5.61 -7.60
N GLY A 37 -1.04 -5.86 -8.41
CA GLY A 37 -1.39 -4.98 -9.52
C GLY A 37 -1.86 -3.58 -9.08
N PRO A 38 -1.78 -2.55 -9.94
CA PRO A 38 -2.17 -1.18 -9.61
C PRO A 38 -3.60 -1.05 -9.09
N MET A 39 -4.55 -1.81 -9.63
CA MET A 39 -5.95 -1.82 -9.17
C MET A 39 -6.10 -2.30 -7.72
N ILE A 40 -5.35 -3.35 -7.34
CA ILE A 40 -5.37 -3.90 -5.97
C ILE A 40 -4.80 -2.87 -5.00
N LEU A 41 -3.65 -2.27 -5.35
CA LEU A 41 -3.01 -1.23 -4.55
C LEU A 41 -3.90 0.00 -4.37
N GLN A 42 -4.55 0.47 -5.44
CA GLN A 42 -5.51 1.58 -5.36
C GLN A 42 -6.71 1.25 -4.48
N LYS A 43 -7.27 0.04 -4.60
CA LYS A 43 -8.41 -0.38 -3.77
C LYS A 43 -8.02 -0.43 -2.30
N ARG A 44 -6.83 -0.97 -1.98
CA ARG A 44 -6.31 -1.05 -0.62
C ARG A 44 -6.02 0.34 -0.04
N LEU A 45 -5.41 1.22 -0.82
CA LEU A 45 -5.15 2.60 -0.44
C LEU A 45 -6.44 3.36 -0.13
N LYS A 46 -7.46 3.26 -1.00
CA LYS A 46 -8.77 3.89 -0.75
C LYS A 46 -9.41 3.40 0.55
N LYS A 47 -9.34 2.09 0.82
CA LYS A 47 -9.86 1.50 2.06
C LYS A 47 -9.11 2.05 3.29
N MET A 48 -7.79 2.12 3.23
CA MET A 48 -6.97 2.69 4.32
C MET A 48 -7.32 4.15 4.61
N LEU A 49 -7.42 4.99 3.57
CA LEU A 49 -7.77 6.40 3.72
C LEU A 49 -9.20 6.61 4.24
N HIS A 50 -10.11 5.67 3.95
CA HIS A 50 -11.49 5.73 4.45
C HIS A 50 -11.57 5.27 5.92
N GLU A 51 -10.84 4.22 6.28
CA GLU A 51 -10.74 3.74 7.67
C GLU A 51 -10.08 4.77 8.59
N GLU A 52 -9.01 5.46 8.14
CA GLU A 52 -8.38 6.54 8.92
C GLU A 52 -9.33 7.72 9.15
N LYS A 53 -10.20 8.05 8.18
CA LYS A 53 -11.21 9.10 8.34
C LYS A 53 -12.37 8.73 9.25
N ALA A 54 -12.67 7.45 9.40
CA ALA A 54 -13.77 6.98 10.25
C ALA A 54 -13.40 6.93 11.75
N VAL A 55 -12.11 7.08 12.07
CA VAL A 55 -11.56 7.08 13.44
C VAL A 55 -11.21 8.50 13.91
N ALA A 56 -11.36 9.51 13.04
CA ALA A 56 -11.04 10.92 13.31
C ALA A 56 -12.26 11.74 13.75
#